data_AF-A0A6J4ED72-F1
#
_entry.id   AF-A0A6J4ED72-F1
#
_cell.length_a   1.000
_cell.length_b   1.000
_cell.length_c   1.000
_cell.angle_alpha   90.00
_cell.angle_beta   90.00
_cell.angle_gamma   90.00
#
_symmetry.space_group_name_H-M   'P 1'
#
loop_
_entity.id
_entity.type
_entity.pdbx_description
1 polymer ?
#
loop_
_entity_poly.entity_id
_entity_poly.type
_entity_poly.pdbx_seq_one_letter_code
_entity_poly.pdbx_strand_id
1 'polypeptide(L)'
;MSNEKRGPLVMPATLEECASVMERLSFDCTNIRTQVEAAKANQRATGRYSDPMWFARATAALRWMSRDRQRLQEHMAKLRKASRAATETSRDKLLIEALRQHVSPEVFFRCVAEVTLQLPTYFVDSQPGGDA
;
A
#
# COMPACT_ATOMS: atom_id res chain seq x y z
N MET A 1 28.99 -11.42 2.26
CA MET A 1 27.68 -10.80 1.98
C MET A 1 26.67 -11.42 2.93
N SER A 2 26.33 -10.70 3.99
CA SER A 2 25.54 -11.20 5.11
C SER A 2 24.14 -11.59 4.66
N ASN A 3 23.90 -12.90 4.65
CA ASN A 3 22.60 -13.51 4.38
C ASN A 3 21.76 -13.44 5.66
N GLU A 4 21.47 -12.23 6.13
CA GLU A 4 20.47 -12.04 7.17
C GLU A 4 19.12 -12.42 6.55
N LYS A 5 18.46 -13.40 7.18
CA LYS A 5 17.08 -13.77 6.87
C LYS A 5 16.26 -12.48 6.86
N ARG A 6 16.00 -11.90 5.68
CA ARG A 6 15.11 -10.74 5.54
C ARG A 6 13.76 -11.19 6.10
N GLY A 7 13.46 -10.71 7.30
CA GLY A 7 12.13 -10.83 7.89
C GLY A 7 11.10 -10.16 6.98
N PRO A 8 9.80 -10.37 7.24
CA PRO A 8 8.75 -9.69 6.51
C PRO A 8 9.02 -8.19 6.47
N LEU A 9 8.97 -7.59 5.28
CA LEU A 9 9.18 -6.16 5.11
C LEU A 9 8.15 -5.41 5.97
N VAL A 10 8.62 -4.62 6.94
CA VAL A 10 7.77 -3.73 7.73
C VAL A 10 7.21 -2.67 6.78
N MET A 11 5.88 -2.54 6.74
CA MET A 11 5.22 -1.62 5.81
C MET A 11 5.41 -0.18 6.30
N PRO A 12 6.01 0.72 5.50
CA PRO A 12 6.23 2.11 5.90
C PRO A 12 4.93 2.90 6.01
N ALA A 13 4.92 3.96 6.82
CA ALA A 13 3.70 4.71 7.10
C ALA A 13 3.43 5.79 6.04
N THR A 14 4.48 6.32 5.39
CA THR A 14 4.37 7.43 4.44
C THR A 14 4.61 6.99 2.99
N LEU A 15 4.05 7.74 2.03
CA LEU A 15 4.27 7.47 0.61
C LEU A 15 5.73 7.68 0.19
N GLU A 16 6.43 8.60 0.83
CA GLU A 16 7.84 8.91 0.58
C GLU A 16 8.75 7.76 1.04
N GLU A 17 8.53 7.26 2.26
CA GLU A 17 9.22 6.07 2.76
C GLU A 17 8.93 4.85 1.87
N CYS A 18 7.68 4.67 1.44
CA CYS A 18 7.33 3.61 0.50
C CYS A 18 8.11 3.73 -0.82
N ALA A 19 8.27 4.95 -1.35
CA ALA A 19 9.02 5.17 -2.59
C ALA A 19 10.51 4.84 -2.40
N SER A 20 11.12 5.27 -1.30
CA SER A 20 12.52 4.96 -0.97
C SER A 20 12.75 3.46 -0.79
N VAL A 21 11.83 2.74 -0.13
CA VAL A 21 11.91 1.28 -0.01
C VAL A 21 11.75 0.61 -1.38
N MET A 22 10.82 1.08 -2.21
CA MET A 22 10.61 0.55 -3.57
C MET A 22 11.86 0.73 -4.43
N GLU A 23 12.51 1.87 -4.38
CA GLU A 23 13.74 2.15 -5.12
C GLU A 23 14.87 1.20 -4.71
N ARG A 24 15.12 1.07 -3.40
CA ARG A 24 16.11 0.12 -2.87
C ARG A 24 15.83 -1.32 -3.29
N LEU A 25 14.58 -1.77 -3.18
CA LEU A 25 14.17 -3.10 -3.63
C LEU A 25 14.33 -3.29 -5.14
N SER A 26 14.08 -2.24 -5.94
CA SER A 26 14.32 -2.25 -7.39
C SER A 26 15.80 -2.47 -7.70
N PHE A 27 16.65 -1.69 -7.04
CA PHE A 27 18.10 -1.75 -7.23
C PHE A 27 18.66 -3.13 -6.86
N ASP A 28 18.31 -3.65 -5.68
CA ASP A 28 18.75 -4.96 -5.22
C ASP A 28 18.30 -6.09 -6.16
N CYS A 29 17.04 -6.03 -6.61
CA CYS A 29 16.47 -7.01 -7.53
C CYS A 29 17.21 -7.01 -8.86
N THR A 30 17.50 -5.83 -9.41
CA THR A 30 18.28 -5.68 -10.64
C THR A 30 19.69 -6.24 -10.46
N ASN A 31 20.36 -5.94 -9.34
CA ASN A 31 21.70 -6.43 -9.08
C ASN A 31 21.76 -7.97 -9.01
N ILE A 32 20.88 -8.59 -8.22
CA ILE A 32 20.82 -10.07 -8.12
C ILE A 32 20.46 -10.68 -9.47
N ARG A 33 19.52 -10.07 -10.22
CA ARG A 33 19.13 -10.54 -11.55
C ARG A 33 20.31 -10.51 -12.52
N THR A 34 21.07 -9.42 -12.56
CA THR A 34 22.25 -9.31 -13.41
C THR A 34 23.29 -10.39 -13.07
N GLN A 35 23.51 -10.68 -11.79
CA GLN A 35 24.42 -11.76 -11.38
C GLN A 35 23.92 -13.14 -11.83
N VAL A 36 22.62 -13.41 -11.68
CA VAL A 36 22.00 -14.66 -12.13
C VAL A 36 22.09 -14.82 -13.66
N GLU A 37 21.82 -13.75 -14.41
CA GLU A 37 21.92 -13.79 -15.87
C GLU A 37 23.38 -13.92 -16.35
N ALA A 38 24.33 -13.27 -15.68
CA ALA A 38 25.76 -13.45 -15.95
C ALA A 38 26.21 -14.90 -15.70
N ALA A 39 25.74 -15.51 -14.60
CA ALA A 39 26.00 -16.92 -14.31
C ALA A 39 25.44 -17.86 -15.38
N LYS A 40 24.21 -17.61 -15.85
CA LYS A 40 23.60 -18.37 -16.97
C LYS A 40 24.35 -18.17 -18.28
N ALA A 41 24.80 -16.95 -18.57
CA ALA A 41 25.58 -16.65 -19.76
C ALA A 41 26.92 -17.40 -19.75
N ASN A 42 27.62 -17.40 -18.60
CA ASN A 42 28.86 -18.14 -18.42
C ASN A 42 28.65 -19.65 -18.59
N GLN A 43 27.58 -20.20 -18.03
CA GLN A 43 27.21 -21.61 -18.23
C GLN A 43 27.02 -21.94 -19.72
N ARG A 44 26.32 -21.09 -20.48
CA ARG A 44 26.12 -21.30 -21.93
C ARG A 44 27.43 -21.23 -22.71
N ALA A 45 28.35 -20.34 -22.32
CA ALA A 45 29.61 -20.13 -23.01
C ALA A 45 30.66 -21.22 -22.70
N THR A 46 30.72 -21.69 -21.45
CA THR A 46 31.80 -22.57 -20.98
C THR A 46 31.34 -23.98 -20.59
N GLY A 47 30.03 -24.23 -20.52
CA GLY A 47 29.44 -25.46 -20.00
C GLY A 47 29.55 -25.61 -18.48
N ARG A 48 30.21 -24.68 -17.77
CA ARG A 48 30.41 -24.76 -16.32
C ARG A 48 29.22 -24.16 -15.56
N TYR A 49 28.64 -24.97 -14.69
CA TYR A 49 27.57 -24.53 -13.81
C TYR A 49 28.11 -23.66 -12.67
N SER A 50 27.33 -22.66 -12.28
CA SER A 50 27.57 -21.95 -11.02
C SER A 50 27.16 -22.81 -9.83
N ASP A 51 27.62 -22.44 -8.64
CA ASP A 51 27.28 -23.13 -7.40
C ASP A 51 25.74 -23.28 -7.26
N PRO A 52 25.21 -24.53 -7.17
CA PRO A 52 23.77 -24.77 -7.13
C PRO A 52 23.08 -24.14 -5.92
N MET A 53 23.76 -24.09 -4.77
CA MET A 53 23.21 -23.53 -3.54
C MET A 53 23.09 -22.00 -3.65
N TRP A 54 24.09 -21.33 -4.22
CA TRP A 54 24.05 -19.92 -4.53
C TRP A 54 22.92 -19.60 -5.50
N PHE A 55 22.76 -20.39 -6.58
CA PHE A 55 21.72 -20.17 -7.58
C PHE A 55 20.31 -20.32 -6.98
N ALA A 56 20.09 -21.35 -6.16
CA ALA A 56 18.85 -21.56 -5.43
C ALA A 56 18.54 -20.40 -4.45
N ARG A 57 19.56 -19.89 -3.73
CA ARG A 57 19.39 -18.73 -2.84
C ARG A 57 19.07 -17.46 -3.62
N ALA A 58 19.78 -17.18 -4.71
CA ALA A 58 19.57 -15.98 -5.52
C ALA A 58 18.17 -15.96 -6.15
N THR A 59 17.73 -17.09 -6.70
CA THR A 59 16.37 -17.22 -7.26
C THR A 59 15.28 -17.11 -6.19
N ALA A 60 15.48 -17.71 -5.02
CA ALA A 60 14.56 -17.55 -3.89
C ALA A 60 14.48 -16.09 -3.43
N ALA A 61 15.62 -15.39 -3.33
CA ALA A 61 15.66 -13.98 -2.97
C ALA A 61 14.88 -13.11 -3.96
N LEU A 62 15.04 -13.33 -5.28
CA LEU A 62 14.27 -12.63 -6.31
C LEU A 62 12.75 -12.84 -6.16
N ARG A 63 12.33 -14.06 -5.81
CA ARG A 63 10.91 -14.37 -5.57
C ARG A 63 10.35 -13.59 -4.38
N TRP A 64 11.09 -13.56 -3.27
CA TRP A 64 10.67 -12.81 -2.08
C TRP A 64 10.63 -11.30 -2.36
N MET A 65 11.65 -10.75 -3.01
CA MET A 65 11.69 -9.34 -3.42
C MET A 65 10.52 -8.96 -4.33
N SER A 66 10.17 -9.83 -5.30
CA SER A 66 9.02 -9.59 -6.16
C SER A 66 7.71 -9.52 -5.38
N ARG A 67 7.54 -10.42 -4.40
CA ARG A 67 6.36 -10.43 -3.53
C ARG A 67 6.30 -9.17 -2.66
N ASP A 68 7.44 -8.75 -2.10
CA ASP A 68 7.50 -7.57 -1.23
C ASP A 68 7.21 -6.28 -2.03
N ARG A 69 7.69 -6.19 -3.28
CA ARG A 69 7.33 -5.10 -4.20
C ARG A 69 5.82 -5.04 -4.45
N GLN A 70 5.19 -6.18 -4.72
CA GLN A 70 3.75 -6.22 -4.95
C GLN A 70 2.99 -5.72 -3.71
N ARG A 71 3.34 -6.23 -2.52
CA ARG A 71 2.74 -5.79 -1.26
C ARG A 71 2.92 -4.29 -1.02
N LEU A 72 4.11 -3.76 -1.32
CA LEU A 72 4.41 -2.34 -1.17
C LEU A 72 3.58 -1.49 -2.15
N GLN A 73 3.40 -1.95 -3.39
CA GLN A 73 2.57 -1.26 -4.38
C GLN A 73 1.10 -1.20 -3.96
N GLU A 74 0.56 -2.31 -3.44
CA GLU A 74 -0.80 -2.36 -2.88
C GLU A 74 -0.95 -1.42 -1.68
N HIS A 75 0.04 -1.38 -0.79
CA HIS A 75 0.07 -0.48 0.35
C HIS A 75 0.10 1.00 -0.07
N MET A 76 0.94 1.36 -1.04
CA MET A 76 0.98 2.71 -1.61
C MET A 76 -0.37 3.10 -2.23
N ALA A 77 -1.07 2.18 -2.90
CA ALA A 77 -2.39 2.44 -3.44
C ALA A 77 -3.41 2.74 -2.34
N LYS A 78 -3.36 1.99 -1.21
CA LYS A 78 -4.21 2.22 -0.03
C LYS A 78 -3.93 3.59 0.60
N LEU A 79 -2.66 3.94 0.80
CA LEU A 79 -2.26 5.24 1.34
C LEU A 79 -2.76 6.40 0.47
N ARG A 80 -2.62 6.30 -0.87
CA ARG A 80 -3.14 7.32 -1.79
C ARG A 80 -4.66 7.44 -1.72
N LYS A 81 -5.38 6.31 -1.61
CA LYS A 81 -6.84 6.32 -1.47
C LYS A 81 -7.28 6.99 -0.16
N ALA A 82 -6.61 6.67 0.95
CA ALA A 82 -6.88 7.28 2.25
C ALA A 82 -6.61 8.80 2.24
N SER A 83 -5.51 9.23 1.64
CA SER A 83 -5.17 10.66 1.49
C SER A 83 -6.22 11.41 0.66
N ARG A 84 -6.71 10.83 -0.44
CA ARG A 84 -7.79 11.43 -1.23
C ARG A 84 -9.09 11.54 -0.46
N ALA A 85 -9.51 10.46 0.22
CA ALA A 85 -10.74 10.47 1.02
C ALA A 85 -10.68 11.51 2.15
N ALA A 86 -9.51 11.67 2.79
CA ALA A 86 -9.31 12.72 3.79
C ALA A 86 -9.41 14.13 3.19
N THR A 87 -8.87 14.33 1.99
CA THR A 87 -8.93 15.61 1.26
C THR A 87 -10.37 15.93 0.85
N GLU A 88 -11.10 14.97 0.30
CA GLU A 88 -12.52 15.09 -0.05
C GLU A 88 -13.36 15.44 1.19
N THR A 89 -13.18 14.69 2.27
CA THR A 89 -13.87 14.97 3.56
C THR A 89 -13.57 16.38 4.06
N SER A 90 -12.31 16.84 3.98
CA SER A 90 -11.93 18.19 4.40
C SER A 90 -12.56 19.26 3.49
N ARG A 91 -12.57 19.02 2.17
CA ARG A 91 -13.18 19.93 1.20
C ARG A 91 -14.67 20.06 1.46
N ASP A 92 -15.35 18.94 1.68
CA ASP A 92 -16.80 18.93 1.90
C ASP A 92 -17.16 19.65 3.21
N LYS A 93 -16.36 19.51 4.27
CA LYS A 93 -16.52 20.31 5.50
C LYS A 93 -16.39 21.81 5.25
N LEU A 94 -15.37 22.23 4.50
CA LEU A 94 -15.16 23.64 4.15
C LEU A 94 -16.29 24.18 3.26
N LEU A 95 -16.77 23.37 2.31
CA LEU A 95 -17.89 23.71 1.46
C LEU A 95 -19.19 23.90 2.27
N ILE A 96 -19.48 22.98 3.19
CA ILE A 96 -20.65 23.09 4.08
C ILE A 96 -20.57 24.37 4.92
N GLU A 97 -19.40 24.69 5.45
CA GLU A 97 -19.21 25.91 6.24
C GLU A 97 -19.37 27.17 5.39
N ALA A 98 -18.84 27.20 4.18
CA ALA A 98 -19.06 28.30 3.24
C ALA A 98 -20.55 28.45 2.87
N LEU A 99 -21.24 27.34 2.59
CA LEU A 99 -22.68 27.35 2.29
C LEU A 99 -23.52 27.88 3.46
N ARG A 100 -23.15 27.56 4.71
CA ARG A 100 -23.82 28.11 5.90
C ARG A 100 -23.75 29.63 5.97
N GLN A 101 -22.67 30.24 5.47
CA GLN A 101 -22.49 31.70 5.49
C GLN A 101 -23.26 32.40 4.36
N HIS A 102 -23.56 31.71 3.27
CA HIS A 102 -24.21 32.28 2.09
C HIS A 102 -25.71 31.96 1.97
N VAL A 103 -26.19 30.97 2.70
CA VAL A 103 -27.57 30.48 2.61
C VAL A 103 -28.32 30.84 3.90
N SER A 104 -29.59 31.24 3.77
CA SER A 104 -30.46 31.48 4.92
C SER A 104 -30.60 30.21 5.78
N PRO A 105 -30.65 30.31 7.12
CA PRO A 105 -30.77 29.16 8.00
C PRO A 105 -31.90 28.20 7.62
N GLU A 106 -33.08 28.71 7.22
CA GLU A 106 -34.22 27.86 6.84
C GLU A 106 -33.91 26.95 5.66
N VAL A 107 -33.25 27.47 4.62
CA VAL A 107 -32.88 26.70 3.43
C VAL A 107 -31.81 25.66 3.77
N PHE A 108 -30.83 26.02 4.59
CA PHE A 108 -29.80 25.08 5.04
C PHE A 108 -30.40 23.90 5.82
N PHE A 109 -31.30 24.17 6.78
CA PHE A 109 -31.97 23.11 7.56
C PHE A 109 -32.87 22.22 6.70
N ARG A 110 -33.55 22.77 5.69
CA ARG A 110 -34.33 21.95 4.74
C ARG A 110 -33.44 20.97 3.97
N CYS A 111 -32.29 21.43 3.47
CA CYS A 111 -31.34 20.55 2.79
C CYS A 111 -30.80 19.43 3.70
N VAL A 112 -30.50 19.73 4.98
CA VAL A 112 -30.05 18.72 5.96
C VAL A 112 -31.15 17.70 6.26
N ALA A 113 -32.40 18.13 6.39
CA ALA A 113 -33.53 17.25 6.62
C ALA A 113 -33.74 16.28 5.45
N GLU A 114 -33.59 16.76 4.21
CA GLU A 114 -33.71 15.95 2.99
C GLU A 114 -32.64 14.85 2.93
N VAL A 115 -31.37 15.18 3.25
CA VAL A 115 -30.27 14.19 3.26
C VAL A 115 -30.45 13.17 4.39
N THR A 116 -30.91 13.59 5.56
CA THR A 116 -31.18 12.69 6.70
C THR A 116 -32.22 11.62 6.35
N LEU A 117 -33.21 11.95 5.53
CA LEU A 117 -34.24 11.01 5.06
C LEU A 117 -33.73 10.04 3.97
N GLN A 118 -32.66 10.40 3.26
CA GLN A 118 -32.07 9.58 2.20
C GLN A 118 -30.96 8.65 2.71
N LEU A 119 -30.45 8.87 3.93
CA LEU A 119 -29.47 7.96 4.53
C LEU A 119 -30.16 6.66 4.97
N PRO A 120 -29.69 5.49 4.47
CA PRO A 120 -30.28 4.23 4.88
C PRO A 120 -30.01 3.96 6.36
N THR A 121 -31.07 3.75 7.11
CA THR A 121 -31.06 3.44 8.55
C THR A 121 -30.53 2.02 8.79
N TYR A 122 -29.20 1.82 8.73
CA TYR A 122 -28.58 0.58 9.20
C TYR A 122 -27.47 0.86 10.21
N PHE A 123 -27.83 1.30 11.42
CA PHE A 123 -26.93 1.12 12.57
C PHE A 123 -27.70 1.20 13.90
N VAL A 124 -28.49 0.17 14.20
CA VAL A 124 -28.89 -0.16 15.57
C VAL A 124 -28.90 -1.69 15.69
N ASP A 125 -27.76 -2.26 16.10
CA ASP A 125 -27.68 -3.24 17.19
C ASP A 125 -26.27 -3.85 17.22
N SER A 126 -25.47 -3.37 18.14
CA SER A 126 -24.48 -4.21 18.79
C SER A 126 -24.78 -4.11 20.27
N GLN A 127 -25.67 -5.00 20.74
CA GLN A 127 -25.82 -5.27 22.15
C GLN A 127 -24.43 -5.53 22.75
N PRO A 128 -24.07 -4.92 23.90
CA PRO A 128 -23.07 -5.52 24.76
C PRO A 128 -23.70 -6.79 25.34
N GLY A 129 -23.20 -7.96 24.94
CA GLY A 129 -23.55 -9.23 25.56
C GLY A 129 -23.19 -9.18 27.04
N GLY A 130 -24.23 -9.08 27.87
CA GLY A 130 -24.17 -9.40 29.28
C GLY A 130 -24.32 -10.91 29.49
N ASP A 131 -23.50 -11.39 30.41
CA ASP A 131 -23.66 -12.56 31.29
C ASP A 131 -23.61 -13.98 30.69
N ALA A 132 -22.49 -14.67 30.96
CA ALA A 132 -22.46 -15.84 31.84
C ALA A 132 -21.01 -16.14 32.29
#